data_AF-A0A4J1YTR7-F1
#
_entry.id   AF-A0A4J1YTR7-F1
#
_cell.length_a   1.000
_cell.length_b   1.000
_cell.length_c   1.000
_cell.angle_alpha   90.00
_cell.angle_beta   90.00
_cell.angle_gamma   90.00
#
_symmetry.space_group_name_H-M   'P 1'
#
loop_
_entity.id
_entity.type
_entity.pdbx_description
1 polymer ?
#
loop_
_entity_poly.entity_id
_entity_poly.type
_entity_poly.pdbx_seq_one_letter_code
_entity_poly.pdbx_strand_id
1 'polypeptide(L)' 'MQKEEVLRVAKMALQTGQNQVSINGVEIQVFSSEKGLEVYHGSEQLLAIKEP' A
#
# COMPACT_ATOMS: atom_id res chain seq x y z
N MET A 1 10.47 11.66 8.79
CA MET A 1 10.17 12.20 7.44
C MET A 1 9.60 11.15 6.48
N GLN A 2 10.08 9.90 6.43
CA GLN A 2 9.57 8.91 5.44
C GLN A 2 8.14 8.40 5.69
N LYS A 3 7.67 8.33 6.94
CA LYS A 3 6.35 7.76 7.27
C LYS A 3 5.17 8.47 6.59
N GLU A 4 5.23 9.80 6.44
CA GLU A 4 4.16 10.54 5.77
C GLU A 4 4.14 10.28 4.26
N GLU A 5 5.32 10.13 3.62
CA GLU A 5 5.39 9.81 2.20
C GLU A 5 4.87 8.40 1.95
N VAL A 6 5.26 7.44 2.77
CA VAL A 6 4.75 6.06 2.72
C VAL A 6 3.22 6.02 2.78
N LEU A 7 2.61 6.78 3.70
CA LEU A 7 1.14 6.87 3.80
C LEU A 7 0.50 7.56 2.59
N ARG A 8 1.13 8.58 2.02
CA ARG A 8 0.64 9.24 0.80
C ARG A 8 0.65 8.30 -0.39
N VAL A 9 1.75 7.58 -0.60
CA VAL A 9 1.88 6.61 -1.70
C VAL A 9 0.91 5.45 -1.51
N ALA A 10 0.75 4.94 -0.28
CA ALA A 10 -0.23 3.90 0.02
C ALA A 10 -1.66 4.36 -0.28
N LYS A 11 -2.03 5.57 0.14
CA LYS A 11 -3.34 6.16 -0.19
C LYS A 11 -3.54 6.28 -1.70
N MET A 12 -2.52 6.71 -2.42
CA MET A 12 -2.59 6.84 -3.89
C MET A 12 -2.79 5.48 -4.57
N ALA A 13 -2.06 4.44 -4.15
CA ALA A 13 -2.22 3.09 -4.67
C ALA A 13 -3.67 2.59 -4.51
N LEU A 14 -4.25 2.79 -3.32
CA LEU A 14 -5.65 2.43 -3.06
C LEU A 14 -6.64 3.24 -3.89
N GLN A 15 -6.43 4.55 -4.02
CA GLN A 15 -7.33 5.44 -4.76
C GLN A 15 -7.31 5.21 -6.28
N THR A 16 -6.16 4.83 -6.82
CA THR A 16 -5.96 4.58 -8.26
C THR A 16 -6.27 3.14 -8.64
N GLY A 17 -6.44 2.24 -7.66
CA GLY A 17 -6.58 0.80 -7.88
C GLY A 17 -5.31 0.16 -8.43
N GLN A 18 -4.15 0.83 -8.30
CA GLN A 18 -2.87 0.29 -8.76
C GLN A 18 -2.28 -0.61 -7.69
N ASN A 19 -1.89 -1.82 -8.10
CA ASN A 19 -1.27 -2.80 -7.21
C ASN A 19 0.19 -2.45 -6.87
N GLN A 20 0.80 -1.50 -7.57
CA GLN A 20 2.14 -1.01 -7.29
C GLN A 20 2.23 0.47 -7.64
N VAL A 21 2.75 1.30 -6.73
CA VAL A 21 3.00 2.74 -6.96
C VAL A 21 4.37 3.09 -6.40
N SER A 22 5.16 3.85 -7.16
CA SER A 22 6.47 4.36 -6.72
C SER A 22 6.56 5.88 -6.90
N ILE A 23 6.88 6.59 -5.82
CA ILE A 23 7.06 8.05 -5.81
C ILE A 23 8.23 8.40 -4.89
N ASN A 24 9.11 9.28 -5.35
CA ASN A 24 10.25 9.79 -4.56
C ASN A 24 11.11 8.70 -3.88
N GLY A 25 11.25 7.54 -4.54
CA GLY A 25 12.01 6.40 -4.02
C GLY A 25 11.26 5.56 -2.97
N VAL A 26 9.99 5.85 -2.70
CA VAL A 26 9.10 5.00 -1.90
C VAL A 26 8.27 4.16 -2.84
N GLU A 27 8.31 2.85 -2.66
CA GLU A 27 7.52 1.89 -3.44
C GLU A 27 6.51 1.19 -2.52
N ILE A 28 5.25 1.15 -2.94
CA ILE A 28 4.18 0.45 -2.24
C ILE A 28 3.62 -0.65 -3.13
N GLN A 29 3.34 -1.80 -2.54
CA GLN A 29 2.65 -2.91 -3.17
C GLN A 29 1.33 -3.17 -2.45
N VAL A 30 0.25 -3.34 -3.22
CA VAL A 30 -1.11 -3.62 -2.73
C VAL A 30 -1.53 -4.99 -3.26
N PHE A 31 -1.93 -5.87 -2.35
CA PHE A 31 -2.47 -7.18 -2.66
C PHE A 31 -3.95 -7.19 -2.26
N SER A 32 -4.83 -7.22 -3.25
CA SER A 32 -6.26 -7.41 -3.04
C SER A 32 -6.65 -8.84 -3.43
N SER A 33 -7.48 -9.46 -2.59
CA SER A 33 -8.03 -10.79 -2.81
C SER A 33 -9.43 -10.88 -2.21
N GLU A 34 -10.12 -11.99 -2.44
CA GLU A 34 -11.40 -12.28 -1.77
C GLU A 34 -11.29 -12.32 -0.24
N LYS A 35 -10.07 -12.47 0.31
CA LYS A 35 -9.81 -12.50 1.76
C LYS A 35 -9.58 -11.10 2.36
N GLY A 36 -9.54 -10.07 1.52
CA GLY A 36 -9.29 -8.69 1.89
C GLY A 36 -8.09 -8.08 1.18
N LEU A 37 -7.51 -7.06 1.82
CA LEU A 37 -6.51 -6.18 1.24
C LEU A 37 -5.29 -6.03 2.15
N GLU A 38 -4.09 -6.11 1.57
CA GLU A 38 -2.82 -5.93 2.26
C GLU A 38 -1.95 -4.91 1.52
N VAL A 39 -1.21 -4.09 2.29
CA VAL A 39 -0.33 -3.04 1.75
C VAL A 39 1.06 -3.17 2.37
N TYR A 40 2.09 -3.16 1.52
CA TYR A 40 3.49 -3.36 1.92
C TYR A 40 4.42 -2.26 1.39
N HIS A 41 5.46 -1.96 2.17
CA HIS A 41 6.66 -1.24 1.75
C HIS A 41 7.86 -2.17 1.97
N GLY A 42 8.39 -2.75 0.87
CA GLY A 42 9.34 -3.85 0.97
C GLY A 42 8.73 -5.04 1.72
N SER A 43 9.36 -5.46 2.83
CA SER A 43 8.84 -6.53 3.70
C SER A 43 7.98 -6.02 4.87
N GLU A 44 7.83 -4.71 5.03
CA GLU A 44 7.03 -4.13 6.12
C GLU A 44 5.55 -4.06 5.70
N GLN A 45 4.67 -4.69 6.48
CA GLN A 45 3.23 -4.59 6.29
C GLN A 45 2.72 -3.30 6.94
N LEU A 46 2.14 -2.41 6.14
CA LEU A 46 1.63 -1.11 6.57
C LEU A 46 0.15 -1.14 6.94
N LEU A 47 -0.63 -1.95 6.22
CA LEU A 47 -2.07 -2.09 6.39
C LEU A 47 -2.50 -3.51 6.03
N ALA A 48 -3.41 -4.07 6.81
CA ALA A 48 -4.23 -5.19 6.37
C ALA A 48 -5.69 -4.98 6.80
N ILE A 49 -6.59 -5.19 5.85
CA ILE A 49 -8.03 -5.22 6.05
C ILE A 49 -8.45 -6.64 5.68
N LYS A 50 -9.08 -7.35 6.61
CA LYS A 50 -9.64 -8.67 6.35
C LYS A 50 -11.12 -8.52 6.08
N GLU A 51 -11.63 -9.22 5.07
CA GLU A 51 -13.08 -9.36 4.92
C GLU A 51 -13.64 -10.18 6.11
N PRO A 52 -14.89 -9.91 6.56
CA PRO A 52 -15.52 -10.57 7.70
C PRO A 52 -15.69 -12.09 7.56
#